data_AF-A0AAE4U2Y1-F1
#
_entry.id   AF-A0AAE4U2Y1-F1
#
_cell.length_a   1.000
_cell.length_b   1.000
_cell.length_c   1.000
_cell.angle_alpha   90.00
_cell.angle_beta   90.00
_cell.angle_gamma   90.00
#
_symmetry.space_group_name_H-M   'P 1'
#
loop_
_entity.id
_entity.type
_entity.pdbx_description
1 polymer ?
#
loop_
_entity_poly.entity_id
_entity_poly.type
_entity_poly.pdbx_seq_one_letter_code
_entity_poly.pdbx_strand_id
1 'polypeptide(L)'
;MSGRWPFSADTPLDRARRVAASYREAARAAGADVDAVDRHFASLGEGWVSGVETVTAEDLLTAAEVEQALGIPASRVWQWKARGLLEPVSSGPSRYRVADVRNLEASMRRKRATRRA
;
A
#
# COMPACT_ATOMS: atom_id res chain seq x y z
N MET A 1 11.03 25.07 -8.34
CA MET A 1 10.64 23.64 -8.29
C MET A 1 9.48 23.51 -7.32
N SER A 2 8.28 23.18 -7.78
CA SER A 2 7.09 23.10 -6.91
C SER A 2 7.21 21.91 -5.96
N GLY A 3 7.65 22.15 -4.72
CA GLY A 3 7.83 21.15 -3.66
C GLY A 3 6.52 20.61 -3.11
N ARG A 4 5.69 19.97 -3.95
CA ARG A 4 4.47 19.27 -3.53
C ARG A 4 4.67 17.76 -3.61
N TRP A 5 4.19 17.07 -2.58
CA TRP A 5 4.11 15.62 -2.52
C TRP A 5 3.48 15.05 -3.81
N PRO A 6 4.09 14.06 -4.48
CA PRO A 6 3.68 13.60 -5.81
C PRO A 6 2.32 12.89 -5.84
N PHE A 7 1.85 12.39 -4.69
CA PHE A 7 0.58 11.66 -4.57
C PHE A 7 -0.47 12.52 -3.86
N SER A 8 -1.09 13.44 -4.59
CA SER A 8 -2.02 14.44 -4.02
C SER A 8 -3.22 13.85 -3.27
N ALA A 9 -3.58 12.59 -3.54
CA ALA A 9 -4.68 11.87 -2.90
C ALA A 9 -4.27 11.09 -1.63
N ASP A 10 -2.98 11.07 -1.27
CA ASP A 10 -2.52 10.39 -0.06
C ASP A 10 -3.02 11.10 1.20
N THR A 11 -3.56 10.32 2.13
CA THR A 11 -3.85 10.78 3.49
C THR A 11 -2.55 11.06 4.25
N PRO A 12 -2.58 11.80 5.38
CA PRO A 12 -1.39 11.99 6.20
C PRO A 12 -0.69 10.69 6.60
N LEU A 13 -1.46 9.62 6.86
CA LEU A 13 -0.92 8.30 7.18
C LEU A 13 -0.25 7.63 5.98
N ASP A 14 -0.85 7.72 4.79
CA ASP A 14 -0.24 7.21 3.55
C ASP A 14 1.10 7.90 3.28
N ARG A 15 1.16 9.21 3.51
CA ARG A 15 2.40 10.00 3.40
C ARG A 15 3.45 9.53 4.40
N ALA A 16 3.09 9.40 5.68
CA ALA A 16 4.02 8.95 6.73
C ALA A 16 4.62 7.58 6.40
N ARG A 17 3.79 6.63 5.95
CA ARG A 17 4.24 5.29 5.54
C ARG A 17 5.20 5.32 4.35
N ARG A 18 4.90 6.12 3.32
CA ARG A 18 5.78 6.26 2.15
C ARG A 18 7.10 6.93 2.51
N VAL A 19 7.07 7.98 3.33
CA VAL A 19 8.29 8.63 3.84
C VAL A 19 9.14 7.63 4.62
N ALA A 20 8.54 6.88 5.55
CA ALA A 20 9.25 5.84 6.31
C ALA A 20 9.87 4.78 5.40
N ALA A 21 9.14 4.33 4.37
CA ALA A 21 9.65 3.38 3.38
C ALA A 21 10.88 3.91 2.62
N SER A 22 10.82 5.16 2.13
CA SER A 22 11.93 5.80 1.44
C SER A 22 13.16 5.98 2.34
N TYR A 23 12.96 6.36 3.61
CA TYR A 23 14.07 6.41 4.58
C TYR A 23 14.67 5.03 4.83
N ARG A 24 13.85 3.98 4.94
CA ARG A 24 14.33 2.60 5.14
C ARG A 24 15.15 2.10 3.96
N GLU A 25 14.70 2.37 2.75
CA GLU A 25 15.43 2.05 1.51
C GLU A 25 16.78 2.77 1.46
N ALA A 26 16.79 4.09 1.70
CA ALA A 26 18.03 4.87 1.72
C ALA A 26 19.00 4.40 2.82
N ALA A 27 18.48 4.10 4.01
CA ALA A 27 19.28 3.60 5.13
C ALA A 27 19.91 2.23 4.82
N ARG A 28 19.16 1.31 4.19
CA ARG A 28 19.71 0.04 3.70
C ARG A 28 20.81 0.24 2.66
N ALA A 29 20.59 1.14 1.70
CA ALA A 29 21.60 1.45 0.69
C ALA A 29 22.89 2.02 1.31
N ALA A 30 22.78 2.70 2.45
CA ALA A 30 23.91 3.18 3.24
C ALA A 30 24.51 2.12 4.19
N GLY A 31 23.99 0.90 4.21
CA GLY A 31 24.49 -0.21 5.04
C GLY A 31 23.97 -0.23 6.49
N ALA A 32 22.92 0.52 6.81
CA ALA A 32 22.33 0.50 8.14
C ALA A 32 21.54 -0.78 8.42
N ASP A 33 21.59 -1.26 9.67
CA ASP A 33 20.72 -2.33 10.17
C ASP A 33 19.32 -1.76 10.49
N VAL A 34 18.53 -1.59 9.44
CA VAL A 34 17.15 -1.12 9.56
C VAL A 34 16.25 -2.09 10.31
N ASP A 35 16.57 -3.39 10.33
CA ASP A 35 15.75 -4.37 11.01
C ASP A 35 15.91 -4.24 12.53
N ALA A 36 17.09 -3.82 13.02
CA ALA A 36 17.28 -3.46 14.42
C ALA A 36 16.47 -2.22 14.82
N VAL A 37 16.43 -1.19 13.96
CA VAL A 37 15.63 0.01 14.18
C VAL A 37 14.14 -0.33 14.21
N ASP A 38 13.69 -1.17 13.30
CA ASP A 38 12.30 -1.65 13.23
C ASP A 38 11.90 -2.43 14.49
N ARG A 39 12.77 -3.32 14.98
CA ARG A 39 12.55 -4.04 16.26
C ARG A 39 12.45 -3.08 17.45
N HIS A 40 13.27 -2.03 17.46
CA HIS A 40 13.22 -1.00 18.51
C HIS A 40 11.89 -0.24 18.50
N PHE A 41 11.42 0.23 17.35
CA PHE A 41 10.13 0.91 17.28
C PHE A 41 8.96 -0.03 17.55
N ALA A 42 9.03 -1.28 17.10
CA ALA A 42 8.03 -2.27 17.44
C ALA A 42 7.93 -2.52 18.96
N SER A 43 9.05 -2.52 19.70
CA SER A 43 9.02 -2.68 21.15
C SER A 43 8.41 -1.47 21.89
N LEU A 44 8.36 -0.31 21.23
CA LEU A 44 7.66 0.89 21.72
C LEU A 44 6.17 0.92 21.33
N GLY A 45 5.66 -0.12 20.66
CA GLY A 45 4.28 -0.17 20.16
C GLY A 45 4.10 0.46 18.78
N GLU A 46 5.16 0.96 18.15
CA GLU A 46 5.15 1.65 16.85
C GLU A 46 5.39 0.67 15.69
N GLY A 47 4.69 -0.47 15.70
CA GLY A 47 4.83 -1.52 14.67
C GLY A 47 4.42 -1.10 13.25
N TRP A 48 3.83 0.08 13.08
CA TRP A 48 3.50 0.62 11.76
C TRP A 48 4.74 1.05 10.96
N VAL A 49 5.89 1.26 11.63
CA VAL A 49 7.17 1.64 11.01
C VAL A 49 7.75 0.48 10.20
N SER A 50 7.70 -0.73 10.77
CA SER A 50 8.18 -1.97 10.15
C SER A 50 7.14 -2.63 9.23
N GLY A 51 5.87 -2.29 9.40
CA GLY A 51 4.72 -2.81 8.64
C GLY A 51 4.61 -2.32 7.20
N VAL A 52 5.63 -1.62 6.66
CA VAL A 52 5.74 -1.43 5.21
C VAL A 52 6.48 -2.63 4.64
N GLU A 53 5.77 -3.74 4.49
CA GLU A 53 6.15 -4.71 3.47
C GLU A 53 6.15 -3.91 2.16
N THR A 54 7.34 -3.67 1.62
CA THR A 54 7.56 -2.87 0.40
C THR A 54 7.02 -3.67 -0.76
N VAL A 55 5.70 -3.69 -0.90
CA VAL A 55 5.06 -4.30 -2.04
C VAL A 55 5.26 -3.38 -3.25
N THR A 56 5.98 -3.91 -4.23
CA THR A 56 6.22 -3.27 -5.52
C THR A 56 4.91 -3.20 -6.30
N ALA A 57 4.86 -2.41 -7.37
CA ALA A 57 3.66 -2.32 -8.20
C ALA A 57 3.34 -3.67 -8.90
N GLU A 58 4.35 -4.51 -9.07
CA GLU A 58 4.35 -5.75 -9.84
C GLU A 58 4.07 -6.96 -8.96
N ASP A 59 4.16 -6.80 -7.64
CA ASP A 59 3.88 -7.87 -6.69
C ASP A 59 2.45 -8.37 -6.82
N LEU A 60 2.30 -9.69 -6.67
CA LEU A 60 1.05 -10.41 -6.79
C LEU A 60 0.56 -10.86 -5.42
N LEU A 61 -0.49 -10.20 -4.94
CA LEU A 61 -1.03 -10.44 -3.61
C LEU A 61 -2.41 -11.10 -3.69
N THR A 62 -2.68 -12.03 -2.77
CA THR A 62 -4.04 -12.48 -2.46
C THR A 62 -4.85 -11.35 -1.83
N ALA A 63 -6.17 -11.49 -1.76
CA ALA A 63 -7.02 -10.49 -1.10
C ALA A 63 -6.66 -10.28 0.38
N ALA A 64 -6.21 -11.33 1.08
CA ALA A 64 -5.76 -11.22 2.47
C ALA A 64 -4.44 -10.44 2.59
N GLU A 65 -3.48 -10.71 1.70
CA GLU A 65 -2.22 -9.98 1.64
C GLU A 65 -2.43 -8.51 1.23
N VAL A 66 -3.40 -8.22 0.34
CA VAL A 66 -3.81 -6.85 0.02
C VAL A 66 -4.31 -6.11 1.27
N GLU A 67 -5.07 -6.78 2.14
CA GLU A 67 -5.56 -6.17 3.37
C GLU A 67 -4.42 -5.82 4.32
N GLN A 68 -3.47 -6.74 4.50
CA GLN A 68 -2.31 -6.52 5.37
C GLN A 68 -1.38 -5.44 4.79
N ALA A 69 -1.02 -5.53 3.51
CA ALA A 69 -0.01 -4.66 2.90
C ALA A 69 -0.55 -3.29 2.46
N LEU A 70 -1.82 -3.21 2.01
CA LEU A 70 -2.41 -1.98 1.45
C LEU A 70 -3.50 -1.37 2.35
N GLY A 71 -3.91 -2.05 3.43
CA GLY A 71 -5.00 -1.59 4.29
C GLY A 71 -6.37 -1.57 3.60
N ILE A 72 -6.53 -2.31 2.50
CA ILE A 72 -7.78 -2.42 1.75
C ILE A 72 -8.46 -3.72 2.17
N PRO A 73 -9.66 -3.68 2.79
CA PRO A 73 -10.31 -4.89 3.28
C PRO A 73 -10.45 -5.96 2.20
N ALA A 74 -10.11 -7.22 2.50
CA ALA A 74 -10.19 -8.32 1.55
C ALA A 74 -11.60 -8.45 0.96
N SER A 75 -12.64 -8.21 1.77
CA SER A 75 -14.04 -8.18 1.33
C SER A 75 -14.31 -7.18 0.21
N ARG A 76 -13.63 -6.03 0.20
CA ARG A 76 -13.74 -5.02 -0.86
C ARG A 76 -13.06 -5.51 -2.15
N VAL A 77 -11.91 -6.16 -2.03
CA VAL A 77 -11.19 -6.78 -3.16
C VAL A 77 -12.08 -7.83 -3.82
N TRP A 78 -12.70 -8.71 -3.03
CA TRP A 78 -13.66 -9.70 -3.53
C TRP A 78 -14.88 -9.06 -4.20
N GLN A 79 -15.40 -7.97 -3.63
CA GLN A 79 -16.49 -7.22 -4.24
C GLN A 79 -16.10 -6.61 -5.60
N TRP A 80 -14.87 -6.10 -5.75
CA TRP A 80 -14.39 -5.59 -7.03
C TRP A 80 -14.26 -6.69 -8.07
N LYS A 81 -13.72 -7.85 -7.70
CA LYS A 81 -13.69 -9.04 -8.57
C LYS A 81 -15.09 -9.45 -9.00
N ALA A 82 -16.03 -9.61 -8.06
CA ALA A 82 -17.39 -10.02 -8.36
C ALA A 82 -18.15 -9.05 -9.29
N ARG A 83 -17.71 -7.78 -9.35
CA ARG A 83 -18.26 -6.74 -10.23
C ARG A 83 -17.48 -6.57 -11.55
N GLY A 84 -16.47 -7.41 -11.82
CA GLY A 84 -15.61 -7.29 -13.00
C GLY A 84 -14.75 -6.03 -13.02
N LEU A 85 -14.47 -5.43 -11.85
CA LEU A 85 -13.66 -4.21 -11.73
C LEU A 85 -12.18 -4.49 -11.49
N LEU A 86 -11.86 -5.70 -11.04
CA LEU A 86 -10.51 -6.15 -10.74
C LEU A 86 -10.37 -7.62 -11.14
N GLU A 87 -9.55 -7.87 -12.16
CA GLU A 87 -9.30 -9.22 -12.66
C GLU A 87 -8.06 -9.83 -11.98
N PRO A 88 -8.12 -11.10 -11.54
CA PRO A 88 -6.95 -11.79 -11.02
C PRO A 88 -5.97 -12.16 -12.14
N VAL A 89 -4.68 -12.18 -11.81
CA VAL A 89 -3.59 -12.49 -12.75
C VAL A 89 -3.34 -14.01 -12.87
N SER A 90 -3.82 -14.79 -11.90
CA SER A 90 -3.60 -16.24 -11.81
C SER A 90 -4.85 -17.07 -12.12
N SER A 91 -4.65 -18.23 -12.75
CA SER A 91 -5.67 -19.27 -12.95
C SER A 91 -5.93 -20.14 -11.71
N GLY A 92 -5.08 -20.03 -10.68
CA GLY A 92 -5.21 -20.68 -9.37
C GLY A 92 -5.87 -19.77 -8.31
N PRO A 93 -5.40 -19.79 -7.04
CA PRO A 93 -5.88 -18.84 -6.02
C PRO A 93 -5.77 -17.41 -6.55
N SER A 94 -6.83 -16.62 -6.43
CA SER A 94 -6.90 -15.28 -7.02
C SER A 94 -5.81 -14.37 -6.44
N ARG A 95 -4.86 -13.98 -7.29
CA ARG A 95 -3.84 -12.98 -6.99
C ARG A 95 -4.04 -11.74 -7.84
N TYR A 96 -3.77 -10.60 -7.25
CA TYR A 96 -3.99 -9.29 -7.82
C TYR A 96 -2.67 -8.53 -7.82
N ARG A 97 -2.39 -7.87 -8.94
CA ARG A 97 -1.24 -6.99 -9.04
C ARG A 97 -1.48 -5.74 -8.19
N VAL A 98 -0.49 -5.37 -7.39
CA VAL A 98 -0.57 -4.20 -6.48
C VAL A 98 -0.89 -2.90 -7.22
N ALA A 99 -0.32 -2.69 -8.41
CA ALA A 99 -0.63 -1.53 -9.26
C ALA A 99 -2.12 -1.42 -9.54
N ASP A 100 -2.76 -2.53 -9.94
CA ASP A 100 -4.16 -2.56 -10.37
C ASP A 100 -5.09 -2.27 -9.18
N VAL A 101 -4.78 -2.84 -8.01
CA VAL A 101 -5.52 -2.58 -6.77
C VAL A 101 -5.43 -1.11 -6.36
N ARG A 102 -4.21 -0.53 -6.36
CA ARG A 102 -3.99 0.89 -6.00
C ARG A 102 -4.69 1.83 -6.97
N ASN A 103 -4.60 1.55 -8.28
CA ASN A 103 -5.22 2.36 -9.32
C ASN A 103 -6.75 2.35 -9.20
N LEU A 104 -7.34 1.19 -8.93
CA LEU A 104 -8.78 1.05 -8.73
C LEU A 104 -9.26 1.78 -7.47
N GLU A 105 -8.59 1.59 -6.33
CA GLU A 105 -8.93 2.29 -5.09
C GLU A 105 -8.85 3.81 -5.27
N ALA A 106 -7.79 4.32 -5.91
CA ALA A 106 -7.64 5.74 -6.22
C ALA A 106 -8.76 6.25 -7.13
N SER A 107 -9.13 5.49 -8.17
CA SER A 107 -10.26 5.82 -9.05
C SER A 107 -11.59 5.88 -8.30
N MET A 108 -11.85 4.91 -7.42
CA MET A 108 -13.06 4.87 -6.59
C MET A 108 -13.13 6.03 -5.61
N ARG A 109 -12.00 6.40 -4.99
CA ARG A 109 -11.92 7.57 -4.10
C ARG A 109 -12.23 8.86 -4.85
N ARG A 110 -11.65 9.06 -6.05
CA ARG A 110 -11.94 10.23 -6.90
C ARG A 110 -13.42 10.33 -7.24
N LYS A 111 -14.05 9.23 -7.69
CA LYS A 111 -15.49 9.20 -7.99
C LYS A 111 -16.36 9.58 -6.79
N ARG A 112 -16.00 9.14 -5.58
CA ARG A 112 -16.71 9.49 -4.35
C ARG A 112 -16.56 10.96 -3.97
N ALA A 113 -15.38 11.53 -4.17
CA ALA A 113 -15.13 12.96 -3.93
C ALA A 113 -15.96 13.84 -4.86
N THR A 114 -15.99 13.52 -6.16
CA THR A 114 -16.79 14.27 -7.15
C THR A 114 -18.30 14.18 -6.90
N ARG A 115 -18.81 13.07 -6.34
CA ARG A 115 -20.25 12.92 -6.02
C ARG A 115 -20.68 13.67 -4.75
N ARG A 116 -19.74 14.18 -3.96
CA ARG A 116 -20.01 14.90 -2.70
C ARG A 116 -19.84 16.41 -2.83
N ALA A 117 -19.30 16.88 -3.95
CA ALA A 117 -19.22 18.30 -4.32
C ALA A 117 -20.49 18.69 -5.09
#